data_AF-A0A960VB11-F1
#
_entry.id   AF-A0A960VB11-F1
#
_cell.length_a   1.000
_cell.length_b   1.000
_cell.length_c   1.000
_cell.angle_alpha   90.00
_cell.angle_beta   90.00
_cell.angle_gamma   90.00
#
_symmetry.space_group_name_H-M   'P 1'
#
loop_
_entity.id
_entity.type
_entity.pdbx_description
1 polymer ?
#
loop_
_entity_poly.entity_id
_entity_poly.type
_entity_poly.pdbx_seq_one_letter_code
_entity_poly.pdbx_strand_id
1 'polypeptide(L)'
;WLLTQNIKMGKLIGKKKLFDGQEYPGLNIFQEITKFIQFLSLKIGANGIFNVPEYFHDAVLFHKSFKFLDPKKEGVFRFLIKYFDDLTLRKLSNLIHSHKIFNETNKEVYLWKPNEMFYSGETEINRQIFNDEYYDTVEKYKKKYKFKILGNT
;
A
#
# COMPACT_ATOMS: atom_id res chain seq x y z
N TRP A 1 -12.43 -11.33 1.03
CA TRP A 1 -12.80 -12.75 0.93
C TRP A 1 -11.71 -13.71 1.43
N LEU A 2 -10.45 -13.28 1.62
CA LEU A 2 -9.41 -14.10 2.25
C LEU A 2 -9.04 -13.55 3.63
N LEU A 3 -9.37 -14.26 4.70
CA LEU A 3 -9.02 -13.86 6.06
C LEU A 3 -7.59 -14.33 6.38
N THR A 4 -6.64 -13.40 6.44
CA THR A 4 -5.24 -13.69 6.75
C THR A 4 -4.90 -13.49 8.23
N GLN A 5 -5.87 -13.73 9.11
CA GLN A 5 -5.76 -13.49 10.55
C GLN A 5 -5.86 -14.80 11.35
N ASN A 6 -5.05 -14.91 12.41
CA ASN A 6 -4.95 -16.06 13.29
C ASN A 6 -6.01 -16.01 14.39
N ILE A 7 -7.23 -16.42 14.04
CA ILE A 7 -8.38 -16.45 14.97
C ILE A 7 -8.15 -17.30 16.22
N LYS A 8 -7.31 -18.34 16.13
CA LYS A 8 -7.03 -19.27 17.24
C LYS A 8 -6.21 -18.63 18.35
N MET A 9 -5.43 -17.58 18.05
CA MET A 9 -4.69 -16.83 19.08
C MET A 9 -5.62 -15.98 19.96
N GLY A 10 -6.90 -15.85 19.60
CA GLY A 10 -7.83 -14.96 20.27
C GLY A 10 -7.52 -13.48 20.01
N LYS A 11 -8.36 -12.61 20.58
CA LYS A 11 -8.15 -11.16 20.49
C LYS A 11 -6.99 -10.76 21.40
N LEU A 12 -6.07 -9.95 20.87
CA LEU A 12 -5.01 -9.38 21.70
C LEU A 12 -5.61 -8.36 22.68
N ILE A 13 -5.10 -8.33 23.91
CA ILE A 13 -5.44 -7.29 24.89
C ILE A 13 -4.82 -5.97 24.40
N GLY A 14 -5.68 -5.11 23.83
CA GLY A 14 -5.34 -3.79 23.31
C GLY A 14 -5.10 -3.73 21.80
N LYS A 15 -5.78 -2.79 21.12
CA LYS A 15 -5.65 -2.54 19.66
C LYS A 15 -4.25 -2.12 19.20
N LYS A 16 -3.39 -1.61 20.10
CA LYS A 16 -2.07 -1.02 19.77
C LYS A 16 -1.12 -1.97 19.00
N LYS A 17 -1.34 -3.28 19.04
CA LYS A 17 -0.49 -4.27 18.35
C LYS A 17 -1.00 -4.71 16.97
N LEU A 18 -2.24 -4.42 16.62
CA LEU A 18 -2.84 -4.81 15.35
C LEU A 18 -2.72 -3.69 14.33
N PHE A 19 -2.79 -4.01 13.04
CA PHE A 19 -2.99 -2.98 12.02
C PHE A 19 -4.48 -2.59 12.00
N ASP A 20 -4.78 -1.39 11.54
CA ASP A 20 -6.17 -1.00 11.29
C ASP A 20 -6.84 -2.02 10.35
N GLY A 21 -8.11 -2.37 10.63
CA GLY A 21 -8.82 -3.43 9.93
C GLY A 21 -8.53 -4.87 10.38
N GLN A 22 -7.55 -5.08 11.27
CA GLN A 22 -7.31 -6.40 11.89
C GLN A 22 -8.04 -6.54 13.24
N GLU A 23 -8.76 -7.65 13.41
CA GLU A 23 -9.37 -8.04 14.68
C GLU A 23 -8.50 -9.03 15.47
N TYR A 24 -7.67 -9.80 14.75
CA TYR A 24 -6.77 -10.83 15.26
C TYR A 24 -5.37 -10.65 14.66
N PRO A 25 -4.32 -11.21 15.28
CA PRO A 25 -2.96 -11.19 14.73
C PRO A 25 -2.90 -11.72 13.30
N GLY A 26 -2.04 -11.15 12.45
CA GLY A 26 -1.83 -11.69 11.11
C GLY A 26 -1.20 -13.08 11.11
N LEU A 27 -1.51 -13.89 10.10
CA LEU A 27 -0.93 -15.23 9.88
C LEU A 27 0.50 -15.19 9.32
N ASN A 28 0.99 -14.02 8.91
CA ASN A 28 2.29 -13.82 8.28
C ASN A 28 2.50 -14.62 6.97
N ILE A 29 1.42 -14.93 6.25
CA ILE A 29 1.41 -15.71 4.99
C ILE A 29 1.16 -14.86 3.73
N PHE A 30 1.36 -13.55 3.83
CA PHE A 30 0.97 -12.63 2.75
C PHE A 30 1.75 -12.88 1.46
N GLN A 31 3.04 -13.20 1.57
CA GLN A 31 3.89 -13.45 0.40
C GLN A 31 3.46 -14.74 -0.31
N GLU A 32 3.12 -15.76 0.45
CA GLU A 32 2.65 -17.06 -0.01
C GLU A 32 1.33 -16.92 -0.76
N ILE A 33 0.39 -16.17 -0.19
CA ILE A 33 -0.89 -15.85 -0.84
C ILE A 33 -0.67 -15.07 -2.12
N THR A 34 0.21 -14.06 -2.10
CA THR A 34 0.49 -13.24 -3.29
C THR A 34 1.05 -14.11 -4.42
N LYS A 35 2.02 -14.98 -4.13
CA LYS A 35 2.58 -15.94 -5.09
C LYS A 35 1.53 -16.93 -5.60
N PHE A 36 0.66 -17.42 -4.71
CA PHE A 36 -0.43 -18.32 -5.11
C PHE A 36 -1.39 -17.63 -6.08
N ILE A 37 -1.78 -16.39 -5.83
CA ILE A 37 -2.66 -15.63 -6.73
C ILE A 37 -1.98 -15.37 -8.08
N GLN A 38 -0.69 -15.02 -8.09
CA GLN A 38 0.11 -14.87 -9.32
C GLN A 38 0.20 -16.17 -10.13
N PHE A 39 0.41 -17.30 -9.46
CA PHE A 39 0.40 -18.60 -10.11
C PHE A 39 -0.98 -18.93 -10.69
N LEU A 40 -2.05 -18.66 -9.93
CA LEU A 40 -3.41 -18.89 -10.38
C LEU A 40 -3.73 -18.03 -11.62
N SER A 41 -3.33 -16.76 -11.66
CA SER A 41 -3.57 -15.90 -12.83
C SER A 41 -2.93 -16.46 -14.08
N LEU A 42 -1.69 -16.96 -13.99
CA LEU A 42 -1.02 -17.65 -15.10
C LEU A 42 -1.78 -18.92 -15.53
N LYS A 43 -2.26 -19.72 -14.57
CA LYS A 43 -2.95 -20.98 -14.86
C LYS A 43 -4.29 -20.79 -15.56
N ILE A 44 -5.01 -19.72 -15.24
CA ILE A 44 -6.31 -19.42 -15.87
C ILE A 44 -6.18 -18.60 -17.16
N GLY A 45 -4.95 -18.28 -17.59
CA GLY A 45 -4.72 -17.44 -18.77
C GLY A 45 -5.07 -15.96 -18.57
N ALA A 46 -5.11 -15.48 -17.33
CA ALA A 46 -5.33 -14.07 -17.04
C ALA A 46 -4.04 -13.27 -17.25
N ASN A 47 -4.13 -12.17 -17.99
CA ASN A 47 -2.97 -11.34 -18.31
C ASN A 47 -2.51 -10.43 -17.15
N GLY A 48 -3.24 -10.40 -16.04
CA GLY A 48 -2.86 -9.62 -14.86
C GLY A 48 -3.85 -9.76 -13.70
N ILE A 49 -3.49 -9.13 -12.59
CA ILE A 49 -4.23 -9.14 -11.32
C ILE A 49 -4.40 -7.71 -10.85
N PHE A 50 -5.62 -7.37 -10.42
CA PHE A 50 -5.92 -6.12 -9.75
C PHE A 50 -6.19 -6.36 -8.27
N ASN A 51 -5.78 -5.40 -7.44
CA ASN A 51 -6.21 -5.28 -6.06
C ASN A 51 -6.40 -3.81 -5.70
N VAL A 52 -7.27 -3.54 -4.73
CA VAL A 52 -7.53 -2.19 -4.20
C VAL A 52 -7.25 -2.25 -2.70
N PRO A 53 -6.03 -1.89 -2.23
CA PRO A 53 -5.67 -1.97 -0.82
C PRO A 53 -6.43 -0.93 0.01
N GLU A 54 -7.28 -1.40 0.91
CA GLU A 54 -8.10 -0.57 1.79
C GLU A 54 -7.23 0.27 2.73
N TYR A 55 -6.14 -0.31 3.25
CA TYR A 55 -5.24 0.37 4.16
C TYR A 55 -3.85 0.61 3.56
N PHE A 56 -3.14 1.62 4.08
CA PHE A 56 -1.77 1.95 3.65
C PHE A 56 -0.80 0.77 3.80
N HIS A 57 -0.88 0.03 4.91
CA HIS A 57 -0.01 -1.13 5.13
C HIS A 57 -0.28 -2.27 4.14
N ASP A 58 -1.53 -2.48 3.71
CA ASP A 58 -1.84 -3.44 2.65
C ASP A 58 -1.14 -3.05 1.35
N ALA A 59 -1.20 -1.77 0.98
CA ALA A 59 -0.51 -1.27 -0.21
C ALA A 59 1.00 -1.53 -0.14
N VAL A 60 1.64 -1.31 1.02
CA VAL A 60 3.07 -1.63 1.21
C VAL A 60 3.37 -3.12 1.05
N LEU A 61 2.47 -3.99 1.53
CA LEU A 61 2.63 -5.43 1.36
C LEU A 61 2.50 -5.84 -0.12
N PHE A 62 1.49 -5.34 -0.84
CA PHE A 62 1.28 -5.60 -2.26
C PHE A 62 2.35 -4.97 -3.17
N HIS A 63 2.93 -3.83 -2.77
CA HIS A 63 3.90 -3.09 -3.60
C HIS A 63 5.18 -3.86 -3.95
N LYS A 64 5.46 -4.96 -3.24
CA LYS A 64 6.53 -5.89 -3.59
C LYS A 64 6.40 -6.49 -5.00
N SER A 65 5.18 -6.56 -5.53
CA SER A 65 4.92 -7.09 -6.87
C SER A 65 3.97 -6.23 -7.70
N PHE A 66 3.13 -5.43 -7.05
CA PHE A 66 2.13 -4.61 -7.71
C PHE A 66 2.59 -3.15 -7.73
N LYS A 67 2.08 -2.36 -8.67
CA LYS A 67 2.22 -0.90 -8.69
C LYS A 67 0.83 -0.28 -8.80
N PHE A 68 0.62 0.91 -8.23
CA PHE A 68 -0.62 1.65 -8.51
C PHE A 68 -0.74 1.95 -10.00
N LEU A 69 -1.93 1.83 -10.57
CA LEU A 69 -2.17 2.23 -11.97
C LEU A 69 -2.09 3.75 -12.14
N ASP A 70 -2.58 4.50 -11.16
CA ASP A 70 -2.43 5.96 -11.16
C ASP A 70 -0.98 6.34 -10.79
N PRO A 71 -0.17 6.88 -11.72
CA PRO A 71 1.21 7.26 -11.43
C PRO A 71 1.32 8.37 -10.38
N LYS A 72 0.30 9.22 -10.22
CA LYS A 72 0.28 10.25 -9.16
C LYS A 72 0.17 9.59 -7.80
N LYS A 73 -0.74 8.62 -7.66
CA LYS A 73 -0.91 7.81 -6.45
C LYS A 73 0.37 7.03 -6.13
N GLU A 74 0.97 6.36 -7.12
CA GLU A 74 2.24 5.64 -6.96
C GLU A 74 3.35 6.58 -6.48
N GLY A 75 3.49 7.76 -7.09
CA GLY A 75 4.50 8.75 -6.71
C GLY A 75 4.34 9.25 -5.27
N VAL A 76 3.12 9.60 -4.87
CA VAL A 76 2.81 10.01 -3.48
C VAL A 76 3.07 8.87 -2.50
N PHE A 77 2.64 7.65 -2.84
CA PHE A 77 2.82 6.47 -2.01
C PHE A 77 4.31 6.16 -1.76
N ARG A 78 5.12 6.12 -2.84
CA ARG A 78 6.58 5.92 -2.73
C ARG A 78 7.24 7.03 -1.93
N PHE A 79 6.78 8.27 -2.09
CA PHE A 79 7.29 9.40 -1.31
C PHE A 79 6.96 9.27 0.17
N LEU A 80 5.74 8.87 0.56
CA LEU A 80 5.38 8.67 1.97
C LEU A 80 6.24 7.61 2.64
N ILE A 81 6.52 6.49 1.96
CA ILE A 81 7.42 5.45 2.49
C ILE A 81 8.81 6.02 2.72
N LYS A 82 9.35 6.75 1.75
CA LYS A 82 10.70 7.32 1.83
C LYS A 82 10.80 8.47 2.85
N TYR A 83 9.76 9.30 2.95
CA TYR A 83 9.76 10.50 3.78
C TYR A 83 9.63 10.17 5.27
N PHE A 84 9.01 9.04 5.60
CA PHE A 84 8.83 8.53 6.96
C PHE A 84 9.56 7.20 7.15
N ASP A 85 10.76 7.07 6.57
CA ASP A 85 11.57 5.84 6.63
C ASP A 85 12.11 5.53 8.03
N ASP A 86 12.13 6.53 8.92
CA ASP A 86 12.42 6.41 10.35
C ASP A 86 11.27 5.78 11.16
N LEU A 87 10.06 5.72 10.59
CA LEU A 87 8.90 5.14 11.24
C LEU A 87 8.70 3.67 10.84
N THR A 88 8.25 2.85 11.79
CA THR A 88 7.77 1.52 11.45
C THR A 88 6.51 1.61 10.59
N LEU A 89 6.31 0.65 9.67
CA LEU A 89 5.11 0.57 8.83
C LEU A 89 3.81 0.67 9.65
N ARG A 90 3.79 0.02 10.82
CA ARG A 90 2.64 0.08 11.74
C ARG A 90 2.38 1.49 12.24
N LYS A 91 3.42 2.19 12.69
CA LYS A 91 3.29 3.57 13.17
C LYS A 91 2.83 4.51 12.05
N LEU A 92 3.42 4.40 10.86
CA LEU A 92 3.03 5.22 9.71
C LEU A 92 1.58 4.94 9.27
N SER A 93 1.19 3.67 9.13
CA SER A 93 -0.19 3.30 8.78
C SER A 93 -1.19 3.84 9.80
N ASN A 94 -0.90 3.71 11.10
CA ASN A 94 -1.77 4.24 12.16
C ASN A 94 -1.88 5.77 12.10
N LEU A 95 -0.79 6.49 11.83
CA LEU A 95 -0.81 7.95 11.69
C LEU A 95 -1.65 8.40 10.49
N ILE A 96 -1.54 7.69 9.37
CA ILE A 96 -2.36 7.95 8.18
C ILE A 96 -3.83 7.67 8.46
N HIS A 97 -4.16 6.52 9.04
CA HIS A 97 -5.54 6.14 9.38
C HIS A 97 -6.18 7.06 10.41
N SER A 98 -5.39 7.51 11.40
CA SER A 98 -5.84 8.43 12.45
C SER A 98 -5.81 9.90 12.03
N HIS A 99 -5.62 10.19 10.73
CA HIS A 99 -5.64 11.55 10.18
C HIS A 99 -4.60 12.48 10.83
N LYS A 100 -3.41 11.95 11.16
CA LYS A 100 -2.30 12.67 11.81
C LYS A 100 -1.18 13.09 10.87
N ILE A 101 -1.28 12.79 9.58
CA ILE A 101 -0.33 13.27 8.57
C ILE A 101 -0.90 14.52 7.92
N PHE A 102 -0.24 15.67 8.07
CA PHE A 102 -0.62 16.92 7.44
C PHE A 102 0.31 17.24 6.28
N ASN A 103 -0.27 17.58 5.14
CA ASN A 103 0.45 17.98 3.95
C ASN A 103 0.63 19.50 3.95
N GLU A 104 1.87 19.95 4.15
CA GLU A 104 2.21 21.36 4.26
C GLU A 104 2.12 22.10 2.93
N THR A 105 2.22 21.39 1.81
CA THR A 105 2.19 21.95 0.46
C THR A 105 0.79 22.40 0.07
N ASN A 106 -0.22 21.58 0.33
CA ASN A 106 -1.62 21.86 -0.03
C ASN A 106 -2.48 22.29 1.17
N LYS A 107 -1.90 22.34 2.38
CA LYS A 107 -2.54 22.79 3.62
C LYS A 107 -3.75 21.96 4.06
N GLU A 108 -3.70 20.65 3.84
CA GLU A 108 -4.76 19.72 4.26
C GLU A 108 -4.19 18.48 4.97
N VAL A 109 -5.07 17.78 5.69
CA VAL A 109 -4.74 16.46 6.24
C VAL A 109 -4.70 15.45 5.10
N TYR A 110 -3.64 14.63 5.07
CA TYR A 110 -3.54 13.53 4.13
C TYR A 110 -4.52 12.42 4.50
N LEU A 111 -5.38 12.06 3.56
CA LEU A 111 -6.32 10.96 3.68
C LEU A 111 -5.89 9.83 2.76
N TRP A 112 -5.78 8.61 3.30
CA TRP A 112 -5.61 7.44 2.47
C TRP A 112 -6.88 7.18 1.68
N LYS A 113 -6.77 7.21 0.36
CA LYS A 113 -7.81 6.75 -0.56
C LYS A 113 -7.33 5.47 -1.24
N PRO A 114 -8.03 4.33 -1.08
CA PRO A 114 -7.74 3.12 -1.83
C PRO A 114 -7.75 3.40 -3.34
N ASN A 115 -6.90 2.71 -4.09
CA ASN A 115 -6.78 2.86 -5.53
C ASN A 115 -6.26 1.56 -6.15
N GLU A 116 -6.50 1.32 -7.42
CA GLU A 116 -6.14 0.11 -8.13
C GLU A 116 -4.62 -0.05 -8.21
N MET A 117 -4.15 -1.20 -7.75
CA MET A 117 -2.82 -1.70 -8.02
C MET A 117 -2.90 -2.86 -9.01
N PHE A 118 -1.88 -2.96 -9.86
CA PHE A 118 -1.82 -3.94 -10.93
C PHE A 118 -0.51 -4.71 -10.91
N TYR A 119 -0.61 -6.00 -11.23
CA TYR A 119 0.50 -6.88 -11.56
C TYR A 119 0.17 -7.60 -12.87
N SER A 120 1.18 -7.74 -13.73
CA SER A 120 1.14 -8.68 -14.85
C SER A 120 2.43 -9.48 -14.87
N GLY A 121 2.33 -10.77 -15.21
CA GLY A 121 3.48 -11.60 -15.55
C GLY A 121 4.00 -11.35 -16.97
N GLU A 122 3.26 -10.61 -17.79
CA GLU A 122 3.60 -10.35 -19.20
C GLU A 122 4.38 -9.05 -19.35
N THR A 123 5.58 -9.16 -19.94
CA THR A 123 6.47 -8.01 -20.14
C THR A 123 5.83 -6.93 -21.00
N GLU A 124 5.07 -7.31 -22.02
CA GLU A 124 4.48 -6.36 -22.97
C GLU A 124 3.39 -5.48 -22.33
N ILE A 125 2.49 -6.08 -21.56
CA ILE A 125 1.47 -5.34 -20.81
C ILE A 125 2.12 -4.41 -19.78
N ASN A 126 3.14 -4.89 -19.08
CA ASN A 126 3.90 -4.04 -18.16
C ASN A 126 4.56 -2.85 -18.87
N ARG A 127 5.11 -3.03 -20.07
CA ARG A 127 5.70 -1.93 -20.85
C ARG A 127 4.67 -0.92 -21.32
N GLN A 128 3.48 -1.38 -21.71
CA GLN A 128 2.41 -0.50 -22.17
C GLN A 128 1.84 0.35 -21.02
N ILE A 129 1.65 -0.25 -19.84
CA ILE A 129 1.08 0.43 -18.66
C ILE A 129 2.14 1.26 -17.93
N PHE A 130 3.29 0.66 -17.63
CA PHE A 130 4.38 1.27 -16.87
C PHE A 130 5.50 1.73 -17.81
N ASN A 131 5.13 2.60 -18.75
CA ASN A 131 6.03 3.23 -19.71
C ASN A 131 6.77 4.45 -19.09
N ASP A 132 7.54 5.16 -19.92
CA ASP A 132 8.32 6.32 -19.48
C ASP A 132 7.41 7.46 -18.97
N GLU A 133 6.28 7.73 -19.61
CA GLU A 133 5.32 8.77 -19.17
C GLU A 133 4.76 8.48 -17.77
N TYR A 134 4.47 7.21 -17.49
CA TYR A 134 4.07 6.74 -16.17
C TYR A 134 5.16 7.07 -15.14
N TYR A 135 6.42 6.70 -15.41
CA TYR A 135 7.52 6.92 -14.47
C TYR A 135 7.90 8.40 -14.32
N ASP A 136 7.81 9.20 -15.37
CA ASP A 136 8.00 10.65 -15.31
C ASP A 136 6.99 11.29 -14.36
N THR A 137 5.73 10.86 -14.44
CA THR A 137 4.68 11.32 -13.52
C THR A 137 4.93 10.84 -12.09
N VAL A 138 5.38 9.59 -11.89
CA VAL A 138 5.78 9.07 -10.57
C VAL A 138 6.89 9.93 -9.96
N GLU A 139 7.96 10.22 -10.71
CA GLU A 139 9.10 11.00 -10.21
C GLU A 139 8.72 12.46 -9.92
N LYS A 140 7.85 13.06 -10.75
CA LYS A 140 7.28 14.38 -10.49
C LYS A 140 6.55 14.43 -9.14
N TYR A 141 5.72 13.44 -8.84
CA TYR A 141 4.93 13.41 -7.60
C TYR A 141 5.73 12.95 -6.38
N LYS A 142 6.86 12.26 -6.58
CA LYS A 142 7.78 11.91 -5.50
C LYS A 142 8.48 13.10 -4.83
N LYS A 143 8.55 14.25 -5.49
CA LYS A 143 9.25 15.46 -5.00
C LYS A 143 8.31 16.62 -4.67
N LYS A 144 7.00 16.41 -4.83
CA LYS A 144 6.01 17.50 -4.86
C LYS A 144 5.55 17.96 -3.47
N TYR A 145 5.64 17.09 -2.47
CA TYR A 145 4.96 17.29 -1.19
C TYR A 145 5.94 17.45 -0.04
N LYS A 146 5.48 18.12 1.02
CA LYS A 146 6.12 18.14 2.33
C LYS A 146 5.08 17.77 3.37
N PHE A 147 5.41 16.85 4.27
CA PHE A 147 4.49 16.38 5.30
C PHE A 147 5.00 16.66 6.70
N LYS A 148 4.06 16.80 7.65
CA LYS A 148 4.34 16.85 9.09
C LYS A 148 3.37 15.96 9.85
N ILE A 149 3.79 15.49 11.03
CA ILE A 149 2.94 14.73 11.94
C ILE A 149 2.25 15.73 12.88
N LEU A 150 0.93 15.64 13.02
CA LEU A 150 0.14 16.45 13.93
C LEU A 150 0.19 15.87 15.35
N GLY A 151 0.44 16.72 16.35
CA GLY A 151 0.37 16.35 17.77
C GLY A 151 1.68 15.86 18.40
N ASN A 152 2.83 16.14 17.77
CA ASN A 152 4.13 16.13 18.45
C ASN A 152 4.47 17.57 18.89
N THR A 153 3.77 18.06 19.92
CA THR A 153 4.17 19.15 20.84
C THR A 153 3.76 18.70 22.22
#